data_AF-A0A918H9W1-F1
#
_entry.id   AF-A0A918H9W1-F1
#
_cell.length_a   1.000
_cell.length_b   1.000
_cell.length_c   1.000
_cell.angle_alpha   90.00
_cell.angle_beta   90.00
_cell.angle_gamma   90.00
#
_symmetry.space_group_name_H-M   'P 1'
#
loop_
_entity.id
_entity.type
_entity.pdbx_description
1 polymer ?
#
loop_
_entity_poly.entity_id
_entity_poly.type
_entity_poly.pdbx_seq_one_letter_code
_entity_poly.pdbx_strand_id
1 'polypeptide(L)'
;MTRPRAWRHPEKIRQCRPRPVTDAPARIPDSKVGQLDALLQESGVLELIDTELEGRPGPKGLPVRTVLVGLLLALHYHRSASLADVCRVLLDELRAPARSWLGVPDESPADDHARIAFSRRVYRSFDRLTTAFDPLRCDRRRRLPAEEAHVVAAAWEDRDIERTRRREPPPILAGKQTWVSSCADQPGTDRKSSTAAANWAGASWCTT
;
A
#
# COMPACT_ATOMS: atom_id res chain seq x y z
N MET A 1 -40.51 -0.99 -17.96
CA MET A 1 -39.15 -1.41 -17.53
C MET A 1 -39.20 -1.98 -16.12
N THR A 2 -39.04 -3.29 -15.97
CA THR A 2 -39.18 -3.99 -14.67
C THR A 2 -37.82 -4.04 -13.97
N ARG A 3 -37.66 -3.34 -12.84
CA ARG A 3 -36.40 -3.38 -12.07
C ARG A 3 -36.11 -4.82 -11.58
N PRO A 4 -34.86 -5.31 -11.65
CA PRO A 4 -34.53 -6.67 -11.23
C PRO A 4 -34.88 -6.91 -9.76
N ARG A 5 -35.43 -8.09 -9.42
CA ARG A 5 -35.89 -8.44 -8.05
C ARG A 5 -34.85 -8.20 -6.96
N ALA A 6 -33.55 -8.29 -7.28
CA ALA A 6 -32.45 -8.04 -6.35
C ALA A 6 -32.43 -6.61 -5.76
N TRP A 7 -33.08 -5.64 -6.43
CA TRP A 7 -33.09 -4.22 -6.03
C TRP A 7 -34.15 -3.89 -4.96
N ARG A 8 -35.03 -4.84 -4.62
CA ARG A 8 -36.11 -4.65 -3.64
C ARG A 8 -35.70 -4.99 -2.19
N HIS A 9 -34.53 -5.59 -2.01
CA HIS A 9 -34.03 -5.99 -0.69
C HIS A 9 -32.64 -5.38 -0.45
N PRO A 10 -32.56 -4.20 0.18
CA PRO A 10 -31.29 -3.51 0.42
C PRO A 10 -30.29 -4.36 1.24
N GLU A 11 -30.80 -5.28 2.05
CA GLU A 11 -30.01 -6.25 2.82
C GLU A 11 -29.30 -7.27 1.93
N LYS A 12 -29.96 -7.78 0.89
CA LYS A 12 -29.35 -8.70 -0.09
C LYS A 12 -28.28 -8.00 -0.92
N ILE A 13 -28.48 -6.72 -1.25
CA ILE A 13 -27.47 -5.89 -1.92
C ILE A 13 -26.21 -5.74 -1.04
N ARG A 14 -26.37 -5.62 0.29
CA ARG A 14 -25.24 -5.57 1.25
C ARG A 14 -24.51 -6.91 1.38
N GLN A 15 -25.19 -8.03 1.19
CA GLN A 15 -24.60 -9.39 1.20
C GLN A 15 -23.89 -9.73 -0.12
N CYS A 16 -24.37 -9.22 -1.26
CA CYS A 16 -23.75 -9.41 -2.56
C CYS A 16 -22.55 -8.48 -2.83
N ARG A 17 -22.26 -7.52 -1.94
CA ARG A 17 -20.99 -6.81 -2.00
C ARG A 17 -19.91 -7.78 -1.51
N PRO A 18 -18.90 -8.12 -2.33
CA PRO A 18 -17.75 -8.85 -1.84
C PRO A 18 -17.18 -8.06 -0.67
N ARG A 19 -17.40 -8.54 0.54
CA ARG A 19 -16.66 -8.06 1.70
C ARG A 19 -15.31 -8.71 1.58
N PRO A 20 -14.20 -7.96 1.47
CA PRO A 20 -12.93 -8.59 1.69
C PRO A 20 -12.99 -9.13 3.12
N VAL A 21 -12.97 -10.46 3.25
CA VAL A 21 -12.71 -11.13 4.53
C VAL A 21 -11.29 -10.73 4.86
N THR A 22 -11.18 -9.66 5.61
CA THR A 22 -9.92 -9.18 6.12
C THR A 22 -9.87 -9.71 7.53
N ASP A 23 -8.99 -10.68 7.78
CA ASP A 23 -8.49 -10.99 9.13
C ASP A 23 -7.68 -9.81 9.70
N ALA A 24 -7.93 -8.59 9.21
CA ALA A 24 -7.28 -7.39 9.65
C ALA A 24 -7.78 -7.06 11.06
N PRO A 25 -6.86 -6.85 12.01
CA PRO A 25 -7.22 -6.51 13.36
C PRO A 25 -7.99 -5.17 13.36
N ALA A 26 -8.97 -5.04 14.25
CA ALA A 26 -9.73 -3.80 14.41
C ALA A 26 -8.83 -2.59 14.75
N ARG A 27 -7.64 -2.85 15.28
CA ARG A 27 -6.57 -1.88 15.47
C ARG A 27 -5.25 -2.45 15.00
N ILE A 28 -4.52 -1.68 14.22
CA ILE A 28 -3.18 -2.05 13.75
C ILE A 28 -2.19 -1.87 14.90
N PRO A 29 -1.33 -2.87 15.20
CA PRO A 29 -0.30 -2.75 16.22
C PRO A 29 0.74 -1.67 15.88
N ASP A 30 1.13 -0.87 16.87
CA ASP A 30 2.15 0.18 16.72
C ASP A 30 3.51 -0.40 16.26
N SER A 31 3.83 -1.63 16.67
CA SER A 31 5.03 -2.34 16.22
C SER A 31 5.04 -2.57 14.70
N LYS A 32 3.88 -2.85 14.10
CA LYS A 32 3.78 -3.04 12.65
C LYS A 32 3.93 -1.73 11.89
N VAL A 33 3.35 -0.66 12.43
CA VAL A 33 3.53 0.70 11.90
C VAL A 33 5.03 1.05 11.91
N GLY A 34 5.70 0.80 13.04
CA GLY A 34 7.12 1.09 13.17
C GLY A 34 8.02 0.26 12.28
N GLN A 35 7.69 -1.01 12.07
CA GLN A 35 8.41 -1.85 11.11
C GLN A 35 8.36 -1.30 9.68
N LEU A 36 7.17 -0.90 9.22
CA LEU A 36 7.00 -0.38 7.85
C LEU A 36 7.59 1.02 7.69
N ASP A 37 7.54 1.82 8.74
CA ASP A 37 8.17 3.12 8.76
C ASP A 37 9.70 3.03 8.71
N ALA A 38 10.29 2.16 9.55
CA ALA A 38 11.73 1.90 9.54
C ALA A 38 12.19 1.38 8.16
N LEU A 39 11.40 0.50 7.53
CA LEU A 39 11.68 0.03 6.16
C LEU A 39 11.76 1.20 5.17
N LEU A 40 10.84 2.16 5.23
CA LEU A 40 10.88 3.34 4.35
C LEU A 40 12.09 4.23 4.63
N GLN A 41 12.42 4.43 5.91
CA GLN A 41 13.59 5.23 6.30
C GLN A 41 14.89 4.57 5.82
N GLU A 42 15.07 3.28 6.10
CA GLU A 42 16.26 2.52 5.73
C GLU A 42 16.42 2.35 4.21
N SER A 43 15.32 2.44 3.45
CA SER A 43 15.38 2.40 1.98
C SER A 43 15.99 3.65 1.34
N GLY A 44 16.08 4.78 2.07
CA GLY A 44 16.50 6.08 1.53
C GLY A 44 15.50 6.70 0.55
N VAL A 45 14.36 6.07 0.27
CA VAL A 45 13.39 6.55 -0.72
C VAL A 45 12.77 7.89 -0.33
N LEU A 46 12.64 8.17 0.97
CA LEU A 46 12.04 9.40 1.46
C LEU A 46 12.88 10.63 1.11
N GLU A 47 14.21 10.54 1.19
CA GLU A 47 15.13 11.62 0.82
C GLU A 47 15.08 11.93 -0.68
N LEU A 48 15.03 10.87 -1.50
CA LEU A 48 14.86 11.01 -2.95
C LEU A 48 13.53 11.68 -3.29
N ILE A 49 12.46 11.30 -2.58
CA ILE A 49 11.15 11.92 -2.78
C ILE A 49 11.14 13.38 -2.33
N ASP A 50 11.68 13.70 -1.16
CA ASP A 50 11.71 15.06 -0.66
C ASP A 50 12.50 15.99 -1.61
N THR A 51 13.60 15.49 -2.18
CA THR A 51 14.37 16.20 -3.23
C THR A 51 13.53 16.46 -4.48
N GLU A 52 12.82 15.45 -4.99
CA GLU A 52 11.98 15.60 -6.20
C GLU A 52 10.73 16.46 -5.99
N LEU A 53 10.30 16.59 -4.74
CA LEU A 53 9.16 17.41 -4.35
C LEU A 53 9.56 18.82 -3.95
N GLU A 54 10.85 19.10 -3.73
CA GLU A 54 11.34 20.42 -3.35
C GLU A 54 10.93 21.48 -4.38
N GLY A 55 10.53 22.66 -3.89
CA GLY A 55 10.11 23.79 -4.75
C GLY A 55 8.78 23.62 -5.50
N ARG A 56 8.12 22.45 -5.46
CA ARG A 56 6.85 22.27 -6.17
C ARG A 56 5.71 23.07 -5.53
N PRO A 57 4.97 23.88 -6.31
CA PRO A 57 3.85 24.66 -5.79
C PRO A 57 2.67 23.75 -5.44
N GLY A 58 1.96 24.08 -4.38
CA GLY A 58 0.71 23.41 -4.02
C GLY A 58 0.38 23.48 -2.53
N PRO A 59 -0.90 23.33 -2.17
CA PRO A 59 -1.31 23.26 -0.77
C PRO A 59 -0.68 22.04 -0.09
N LYS A 60 -0.12 22.24 1.12
CA LYS A 60 0.48 21.14 1.90
C LYS A 60 -0.58 20.06 2.17
N GLY A 61 -0.27 18.84 1.74
CA GLY A 61 -1.00 17.64 2.15
C GLY A 61 -0.46 17.08 3.47
N LEU A 62 -0.74 15.81 3.75
CA LEU A 62 -0.03 15.07 4.80
C LEU A 62 1.44 14.83 4.42
N PRO A 63 2.32 14.54 5.40
CA PRO A 63 3.66 14.11 5.10
C PRO A 63 3.66 12.90 4.15
N VAL A 64 4.57 12.86 3.19
CA VAL A 64 4.68 11.78 2.22
C VAL A 64 4.89 10.44 2.92
N ARG A 65 5.80 10.42 3.90
CA ARG A 65 6.04 9.29 4.80
C ARG A 65 4.74 8.68 5.32
N THR A 66 3.83 9.51 5.86
CA THR A 66 2.53 9.08 6.38
C THR A 66 1.67 8.37 5.34
N VAL A 67 1.63 8.90 4.12
CA VAL A 67 0.83 8.32 3.03
C VAL A 67 1.44 7.01 2.53
N LEU A 68 2.77 6.92 2.43
CA LEU A 68 3.46 5.69 2.04
C LEU A 68 3.30 4.58 3.08
N VAL A 69 3.47 4.89 4.38
CA VAL A 69 3.18 3.93 5.46
C VAL A 69 1.72 3.50 5.40
N GLY A 70 0.79 4.43 5.20
CA GLY A 70 -0.64 4.13 5.04
C GLY A 70 -0.94 3.19 3.85
N LEU A 71 -0.26 3.38 2.71
CA LEU A 71 -0.35 2.50 1.55
C LEU A 71 0.20 1.10 1.83
N LEU A 72 1.35 0.99 2.48
CA LEU A 72 1.93 -0.29 2.87
C LEU A 72 1.02 -1.04 3.83
N LEU A 73 0.42 -0.35 4.80
CA LEU A 73 -0.55 -0.91 5.72
C LEU A 73 -1.85 -1.35 5.01
N ALA A 74 -2.37 -0.53 4.09
CA ALA A 74 -3.54 -0.88 3.29
C ALA A 74 -3.28 -2.12 2.41
N LEU A 75 -2.10 -2.21 1.80
CA LEU A 75 -1.68 -3.39 1.04
C LEU A 75 -1.54 -4.62 1.93
N HIS A 76 -0.99 -4.45 3.13
CA HIS A 76 -0.76 -5.56 4.05
C HIS A 76 -2.05 -6.12 4.65
N TYR A 77 -2.93 -5.24 5.13
CA TYR A 77 -4.13 -5.61 5.88
C TYR A 77 -5.39 -5.70 5.03
N HIS A 78 -5.53 -4.84 4.01
CA HIS A 78 -6.72 -4.76 3.16
C HIS A 78 -6.51 -5.33 1.76
N ARG A 79 -5.28 -5.78 1.44
CA ARG A 79 -4.88 -6.24 0.09
C ARG A 79 -5.22 -5.23 -1.00
N SER A 80 -5.17 -3.95 -0.65
CA SER A 80 -5.65 -2.85 -1.48
C SER A 80 -4.66 -1.68 -1.46
N ALA A 81 -4.45 -1.07 -2.62
CA ALA A 81 -3.71 0.18 -2.76
C ALA A 81 -4.65 1.39 -2.93
N SER A 82 -5.92 1.26 -2.51
CA SER A 82 -6.89 2.35 -2.65
C SER A 82 -6.67 3.43 -1.59
N LEU A 83 -6.78 4.70 -2.00
CA LEU A 83 -6.68 5.83 -1.05
C LEU A 83 -7.83 5.87 -0.04
N ALA A 84 -8.96 5.22 -0.34
CA ALA A 84 -10.05 5.09 0.62
C ALA A 84 -9.63 4.18 1.79
N ASP A 85 -8.97 3.06 1.50
CA ASP A 85 -8.44 2.16 2.53
C ASP A 85 -7.29 2.80 3.29
N VAL A 86 -6.45 3.60 2.62
CA VAL A 86 -5.42 4.42 3.31
C VAL A 86 -6.06 5.39 4.29
N CYS A 87 -7.11 6.11 3.89
CA CYS A 87 -7.80 7.03 4.79
C CYS A 87 -8.40 6.30 6.00
N ARG A 88 -9.02 5.14 5.75
CA ARG A 88 -9.58 4.27 6.80
C ARG A 88 -8.50 3.79 7.76
N VAL A 89 -7.37 3.30 7.25
CA VAL A 89 -6.23 2.88 8.06
C VAL A 89 -5.76 4.01 8.96
N LEU A 90 -5.45 5.17 8.38
CA LEU A 90 -4.85 6.29 9.09
C LEU A 90 -5.78 6.93 10.13
N LEU A 91 -7.09 7.03 9.84
CA LEU A 91 -8.08 7.64 10.73
C LEU A 91 -8.65 6.66 11.76
N ASP A 92 -9.04 5.47 11.31
CA ASP A 92 -9.93 4.60 12.08
C ASP A 92 -9.18 3.40 12.72
N GLU A 93 -8.08 2.93 12.13
CA GLU A 93 -7.44 1.66 12.53
C GLU A 93 -6.11 1.85 13.26
N LEU A 94 -5.44 2.99 13.10
CA LEU A 94 -4.25 3.34 13.88
C LEU A 94 -4.59 3.68 15.34
N ARG A 95 -3.68 3.34 16.26
CA ARG A 95 -3.74 3.82 17.65
C ARG A 95 -3.23 5.26 17.75
N ALA A 96 -3.60 5.96 18.82
CA ALA A 96 -3.18 7.35 19.04
C ALA A 96 -1.65 7.57 19.00
N PRO A 97 -0.80 6.70 19.60
CA PRO A 97 0.65 6.85 19.52
C PRO A 97 1.19 6.80 18.08
N ALA A 98 0.75 5.80 17.29
CA ALA A 98 1.11 5.69 15.88
C ALA A 98 0.63 6.89 15.05
N ARG A 99 -0.59 7.39 15.31
CA ARG A 99 -1.10 8.60 14.64
C ARG A 99 -0.20 9.81 14.92
N SER A 100 0.14 10.04 16.18
CA SER A 100 1.03 11.15 16.58
C SER A 100 2.41 11.03 15.92
N TRP A 101 3.02 9.85 15.93
CA TRP A 101 4.35 9.64 15.35
C TRP A 101 4.39 9.82 13.82
N LEU A 102 3.29 9.46 13.14
CA LEU A 102 3.12 9.68 11.72
C LEU A 102 2.62 11.09 11.37
N GLY A 103 2.46 11.99 12.34
CA GLY A 103 1.95 13.34 12.11
C GLY A 103 0.52 13.36 11.55
N VAL A 104 -0.28 12.34 11.86
CA VAL A 104 -1.71 12.30 11.55
C VAL A 104 -2.41 13.26 12.53
N PRO A 105 -3.13 14.29 12.04
CA PRO A 105 -3.88 15.20 12.90
C PRO A 105 -4.86 14.44 13.81
N ASP A 106 -4.93 14.81 15.08
CA ASP A 106 -5.93 14.26 16.01
C ASP A 106 -7.28 14.93 15.76
N GLU A 107 -7.85 14.63 14.60
CA GLU A 107 -9.18 15.07 14.20
C GLU A 107 -10.22 14.09 14.72
N SER A 108 -11.36 14.60 15.22
CA SER A 108 -12.45 13.75 15.69
C SER A 108 -12.95 12.86 14.54
N PRO A 109 -12.88 11.51 14.66
CA PRO A 109 -13.37 10.61 13.62
C PRO A 109 -14.88 10.71 13.39
N ALA A 110 -15.62 11.38 14.29
CA ALA A 110 -17.06 11.58 14.24
C ALA A 110 -17.49 12.85 13.46
N ASP A 111 -16.56 13.72 13.08
CA ASP A 111 -16.86 14.90 12.26
C ASP A 111 -16.66 14.60 10.77
N ASP A 112 -17.75 14.59 10.01
CA ASP A 112 -17.74 14.36 8.56
C ASP A 112 -16.92 15.41 7.80
N HIS A 113 -16.92 16.67 8.25
CA HIS A 113 -16.14 17.73 7.61
C HIS A 113 -14.65 17.51 7.83
N ALA A 114 -14.24 17.11 9.04
CA ALA A 114 -12.86 16.72 9.34
C ALA A 114 -12.43 15.51 8.50
N ARG A 115 -13.26 14.46 8.40
CA ARG A 115 -12.96 13.29 7.54
C ARG A 115 -12.78 13.68 6.06
N ILE A 116 -13.61 14.58 5.54
CA ILE A 116 -13.47 15.10 4.17
C ILE A 116 -12.19 15.92 4.03
N ALA A 117 -11.87 16.79 4.99
CA ALA A 117 -10.64 17.58 4.97
C ALA A 117 -9.39 16.67 5.01
N PHE A 118 -9.39 15.65 5.87
CA PHE A 118 -8.34 14.66 5.98
C PHE A 118 -8.13 13.89 4.67
N SER A 119 -9.20 13.33 4.10
CA SER A 119 -9.10 12.61 2.84
C SER A 119 -8.54 13.50 1.74
N ARG A 120 -9.00 14.77 1.62
CA ARG A 120 -8.41 15.74 0.69
C ARG A 120 -6.91 15.98 0.92
N ARG A 121 -6.41 15.94 2.16
CA ARG A 121 -4.96 16.02 2.44
C ARG A 121 -4.22 14.77 1.97
N VAL A 122 -4.77 13.57 2.18
CA VAL A 122 -4.21 12.30 1.65
C VAL A 122 -4.15 12.33 0.13
N TYR A 123 -5.26 12.67 -0.52
CA TYR A 123 -5.34 12.76 -1.98
C TYR A 123 -4.33 13.77 -2.53
N ARG A 124 -4.19 14.96 -1.92
CA ARG A 124 -3.20 15.96 -2.34
C ARG A 124 -1.76 15.46 -2.26
N SER A 125 -1.39 14.79 -1.17
CA SER A 125 -0.05 14.23 -1.03
C SER A 125 0.22 13.15 -2.07
N PHE A 126 -0.75 12.25 -2.29
CA PHE A 126 -0.63 11.22 -3.31
C PHE A 126 -0.60 11.81 -4.73
N ASP A 127 -1.41 12.83 -5.01
CA ASP A 127 -1.43 13.55 -6.28
C ASP A 127 -0.07 14.18 -6.56
N ARG A 128 0.51 14.84 -5.56
CA ARG A 128 1.85 15.43 -5.63
C ARG A 128 2.93 14.38 -5.91
N LEU A 129 2.86 13.22 -5.24
CA LEU A 129 3.76 12.08 -5.52
C LEU A 129 3.63 11.60 -6.96
N THR A 130 2.41 11.29 -7.41
CA THR A 130 2.21 10.78 -8.76
C THR A 130 2.57 11.82 -9.82
N THR A 131 2.38 13.11 -9.56
CA THR A 131 2.82 14.17 -10.50
C THR A 131 4.33 14.24 -10.65
N ALA A 132 5.08 13.93 -9.60
CA ALA A 132 6.54 13.96 -9.66
C ALA A 132 7.11 12.68 -10.31
N PHE A 133 6.50 11.52 -10.05
CA PHE A 133 7.09 10.22 -10.40
C PHE A 133 6.41 9.50 -11.57
N ASP A 134 5.20 9.89 -11.99
CA ASP A 134 4.50 9.28 -13.12
C ASP A 134 5.01 9.89 -14.45
N PRO A 135 5.73 9.13 -15.30
CA PRO A 135 6.21 9.63 -16.60
C PRO A 135 5.09 10.13 -17.51
N LEU A 136 3.93 9.50 -17.44
CA LEU A 136 2.84 9.76 -18.36
C LEU A 136 1.52 9.71 -17.61
N ARG A 137 1.34 10.72 -16.75
CA ARG A 137 0.15 10.88 -15.92
C ARG A 137 -1.12 10.93 -16.79
N CYS A 138 -1.89 9.85 -16.76
CA CYS A 138 -3.18 9.76 -17.43
C CYS A 138 -4.35 9.94 -16.44
N ASP A 139 -5.48 10.45 -16.94
CA ASP A 139 -6.72 10.46 -16.15
C ASP A 139 -7.21 9.02 -15.92
N ARG A 140 -7.09 8.55 -14.68
CA ARG A 140 -7.49 7.19 -14.27
C ARG A 140 -9.00 6.92 -14.41
N ARG A 141 -9.83 7.96 -14.54
CA ARG A 141 -11.29 7.81 -14.73
C ARG A 141 -11.68 7.70 -16.20
N ARG A 142 -10.78 8.06 -17.11
CA ARG A 142 -10.94 7.85 -18.54
C ARG A 142 -10.47 6.44 -18.89
N ARG A 143 -11.33 5.69 -19.58
CA ARG A 143 -10.86 4.46 -20.24
C ARG A 143 -9.94 4.86 -21.39
N LEU A 144 -8.70 4.43 -21.33
CA LEU A 144 -7.74 4.66 -22.39
C LEU A 144 -8.04 3.69 -23.55
N PRO A 145 -8.12 4.16 -24.80
CA PRO A 145 -8.01 3.33 -25.98
C PRO A 145 -6.73 2.49 -25.93
N ALA A 146 -6.74 1.31 -26.57
CA ALA A 146 -5.62 0.37 -26.51
C ALA A 146 -4.28 1.00 -26.94
N GLU A 147 -4.28 1.81 -28.00
CA GLU A 147 -3.09 2.51 -28.49
C GLU A 147 -2.52 3.49 -27.45
N GLU A 148 -3.37 4.29 -26.81
CA GLU A 148 -2.94 5.20 -25.73
C GLU A 148 -2.42 4.42 -24.51
N ALA A 149 -3.03 3.27 -24.19
CA ALA A 149 -2.59 2.42 -23.10
C ALA A 149 -1.19 1.82 -23.37
N HIS A 150 -0.90 1.43 -24.61
CA HIS A 150 0.42 0.95 -25.01
C HIS A 150 1.50 2.02 -24.85
N VAL A 151 1.20 3.28 -25.20
CA VAL A 151 2.15 4.40 -25.01
C VAL A 151 2.41 4.66 -23.52
N VAL A 152 1.37 4.66 -22.69
CA VAL A 152 1.52 4.78 -21.23
C VAL A 152 2.35 3.63 -20.66
N ALA A 153 2.08 2.39 -21.06
CA ALA A 153 2.84 1.23 -20.60
C ALA A 153 4.32 1.31 -21.03
N ALA A 154 4.57 1.66 -22.30
CA ALA A 154 5.91 1.84 -22.82
C ALA A 154 6.70 2.90 -22.04
N ALA A 155 6.08 4.02 -21.64
CA ALA A 155 6.73 5.05 -20.83
C ALA A 155 7.16 4.58 -19.42
N TRP A 156 6.56 3.49 -18.90
CA TRP A 156 6.97 2.84 -17.65
C TRP A 156 8.06 1.79 -17.86
N GLU A 157 8.12 1.20 -19.05
CA GLU A 157 9.15 0.22 -19.46
C GLU A 157 10.41 0.89 -20.01
N ASP A 158 10.28 2.11 -20.56
CA ASP A 158 11.38 2.89 -21.08
C ASP A 158 12.36 3.20 -19.95
N ARG A 159 13.52 2.57 -20.06
CA ARG A 159 14.64 2.76 -19.14
C ARG A 159 15.31 4.09 -19.45
N ASP A 160 14.66 5.16 -19.04
CA ASP A 160 15.32 6.44 -18.95
C ASP A 160 16.58 6.26 -18.10
N ILE A 161 17.76 6.52 -18.67
CA ILE A 161 19.05 6.25 -18.02
C ILE A 161 19.14 7.03 -16.70
N GLU A 162 18.50 8.19 -16.63
CA GLU A 162 18.43 9.01 -15.43
C GLU A 162 17.52 8.41 -14.35
N ARG A 163 16.41 7.75 -14.74
CA ARG A 163 15.58 6.96 -13.81
C ARG A 163 16.26 5.67 -13.37
N THR A 164 17.08 5.09 -14.24
CA THR A 164 17.83 3.86 -13.97
C THR A 164 18.96 4.14 -12.97
N ARG A 165 19.67 5.27 -13.11
CA ARG A 165 20.64 5.78 -12.12
C ARG A 165 20.00 6.09 -10.76
N ARG A 166 18.75 6.59 -10.73
CA ARG A 166 18.01 6.88 -9.49
C ARG A 166 17.40 5.64 -8.83
N ARG A 167 17.23 4.54 -9.58
CA ARG A 167 16.81 3.22 -9.08
C ARG A 167 17.97 2.42 -8.49
N GLU A 168 19.22 2.80 -8.78
CA GLU A 168 20.37 2.20 -8.12
C GLU A 168 20.34 2.62 -6.65
N PRO A 169 20.18 1.66 -5.72
CA PRO A 169 20.24 1.99 -4.31
C PRO A 169 21.64 2.56 -3.99
N PRO A 170 21.77 3.47 -3.02
CA PRO A 170 23.08 3.89 -2.55
C PRO A 170 23.90 2.63 -2.17
N PRO A 171 25.24 2.66 -2.36
CA PRO A 171 26.12 1.48 -2.24
C PRO A 171 26.07 0.76 -0.89
N ILE A 172 25.35 1.30 0.10
CA ILE A 172 25.07 0.70 1.41
C ILE A 172 24.17 -0.56 1.29
N LEU A 173 23.39 -0.74 0.21
CA LEU A 173 22.53 -1.92 0.02
C LEU A 173 23.15 -3.02 -0.88
N ALA A 174 24.28 -2.78 -1.54
CA ALA A 174 24.97 -3.82 -2.31
C ALA A 174 25.58 -4.92 -1.40
N GLY A 175 25.82 -4.62 -0.12
CA GLY A 175 26.41 -5.56 0.85
C GLY A 175 25.43 -6.41 1.65
N LYS A 176 24.09 -6.29 1.44
CA LYS A 176 23.08 -6.99 2.28
C LYS A 176 22.31 -8.11 1.57
N GLN A 177 22.79 -8.61 0.43
CA GLN A 177 22.23 -9.85 -0.16
C GLN A 177 22.56 -11.13 0.63
N THR A 178 23.34 -11.05 1.70
CA THR A 178 23.71 -12.20 2.55
C THR A 178 22.69 -12.54 3.66
N TRP A 179 21.66 -11.72 3.90
CA TRP A 179 20.77 -11.92 5.06
C TRP A 179 19.61 -12.90 4.86
N VAL A 180 19.42 -13.48 3.67
CA VAL A 180 18.35 -14.48 3.42
C VAL A 180 18.87 -15.93 3.39
N SER A 181 20.20 -16.16 3.39
CA SER A 181 20.77 -17.53 3.42
C SER A 181 21.25 -18.02 4.80
N SER A 182 21.23 -17.17 5.84
CA SER A 182 21.76 -17.53 7.17
C SER A 182 20.72 -18.08 8.17
N CYS A 183 19.67 -18.73 7.69
CA CYS A 183 18.74 -19.51 8.53
C CYS A 183 18.67 -21.00 8.14
N ALA A 184 19.52 -21.45 7.23
CA ALA A 184 19.60 -22.84 6.80
C ALA A 184 21.01 -23.40 7.02
N ASP A 185 21.48 -23.40 8.26
CA ASP A 185 22.56 -24.28 8.72
C ASP A 185 22.67 -24.25 10.25
N GLN A 186 21.96 -25.16 10.91
CA GLN A 186 22.45 -25.71 12.18
C GLN A 186 22.39 -27.24 12.08
N PRO A 187 23.53 -27.95 12.13
CA PRO A 187 23.56 -29.40 12.21
C PRO A 187 23.09 -29.85 13.59
N GLY A 188 22.25 -30.88 13.60
CA GLY A 188 21.49 -31.30 14.77
C GLY A 188 22.26 -32.10 15.81
N THR A 189 21.61 -32.25 16.96
CA THR A 189 21.66 -33.46 17.79
C THR A 189 20.30 -33.69 18.44
N ASP A 190 19.79 -34.90 18.19
CA ASP A 190 18.98 -35.77 19.04
C ASP A 190 17.48 -35.53 19.32
N ARG A 191 16.68 -36.22 18.49
CA ARG A 191 15.89 -37.42 18.84
C ARG A 191 14.94 -37.32 20.06
N LYS A 192 13.63 -37.18 19.76
CA LYS A 192 12.57 -38.12 20.21
C LYS A 192 11.25 -37.87 19.46
N SER A 193 10.97 -38.81 18.56
CA SER A 193 9.68 -39.44 18.25
C SER A 193 8.38 -38.73 18.65
N SER A 194 7.57 -38.31 17.68
CA SER A 194 6.15 -38.67 17.66
C SER A 194 5.56 -38.49 16.26
N THR A 195 5.12 -39.63 15.73
CA THR A 195 4.29 -39.90 14.56
C THR A 195 3.10 -38.94 14.37
N ALA A 196 2.99 -38.35 13.20
CA ALA A 196 1.74 -38.16 12.45
C ALA A 196 2.08 -37.70 11.02
N ALA A 197 2.27 -38.68 10.12
CA ALA A 197 2.33 -38.45 8.69
C ALA A 197 0.91 -38.38 8.10
N ALA A 198 0.86 -37.86 6.87
CA ALA A 198 -0.26 -37.82 5.93
C ALA A 198 -1.13 -36.54 6.09
N ASN A 199 -1.40 -35.72 5.06
CA ASN A 199 -1.78 -36.18 3.73
C ASN A 199 -2.01 -34.99 2.72
N TRP A 200 -1.52 -35.14 1.46
CA TRP A 200 -1.89 -34.49 0.16
C TRP A 200 -1.65 -32.96 0.00
N ALA A 201 -0.86 -32.41 -0.92
CA ALA A 201 -0.53 -32.71 -2.33
C ALA A 201 -1.74 -32.89 -3.26
N GLY A 202 -2.02 -31.85 -4.08
CA GLY A 202 -2.61 -32.02 -5.41
C GLY A 202 -3.92 -31.29 -5.67
N ALA A 203 -3.87 -30.28 -6.55
CA ALA A 203 -4.80 -30.02 -7.67
C ALA A 203 -4.68 -28.53 -8.06
N SER A 204 -3.94 -28.19 -9.11
CA SER A 204 -4.32 -28.33 -10.53
C SER A 204 -5.38 -27.31 -10.96
N TRP A 205 -4.93 -26.42 -11.84
CA TRP A 205 -5.70 -25.43 -12.58
C TRP A 205 -6.59 -26.14 -13.62
N CYS A 206 -7.77 -25.58 -13.90
CA CYS A 206 -8.50 -25.63 -15.19
C CYS A 206 -9.66 -24.62 -15.11
N THR A 207 -9.67 -23.51 -15.85
CA THR A 207 -10.26 -23.34 -17.20
C THR A 207 -11.55 -24.10 -17.44
N THR A 208 -12.67 -23.36 -17.52
CA THR A 208 -13.48 -23.20 -18.75
C THR A 208 -14.28 -21.90 -18.62
#